data_AF-A0A7V9KGU8-F1
#
_entry.id   AF-A0A7V9KGU8-F1
#
_cell.length_a   1.000
_cell.length_b   1.000
_cell.length_c   1.000
_cell.angle_alpha   90.00
_cell.angle_beta   90.00
_cell.angle_gamma   90.00
#
_symmetry.space_group_name_H-M   'P 1'
#
loop_
_entity.id
_entity.type
_entity.pdbx_description
1 polymer ?
#
loop_
_entity_poly.entity_id
_entity_poly.type
_entity_poly.pdbx_seq_one_letter_code
_entity_poly.pdbx_strand_id
1 'polypeptide(L)'
;MPRTTRDLNGWRGIPLIIALCAALLVTPAGVAIAQEASPNPEAAGLPPTEIDPGAPHLQTVAQGVVGLDGPVVWRVREVSLLGSTAPETGGFSFVLQRTGTGLVRNELTGRRARLEPGEAFFMPTGDPFVRTAVGDDPVVAWIIEMVSPDQPAILGLEGGTVLVTTPEITDYPAGSFDAELTRAVLLPDESIVVSTRTGPALLMVTSGRVRAGAEDDAEPGTVSAGTGELLTGPFTITNDQPQAAVVVIAAIGEAVDGEEISVAQAEPDVVAPEAAPPPPTAVPPVIAVEPPPPPTAVPQPPPSGGDSDSDNLTDEQEAAIGSDPLNPDTDADGIADGDEINIYGTDPLSNDTDGDGLLDGEEVFNFGTNPLSSDTDGDGLTDNDEIYTHGTNPVVADSDGDGVPDGEEILIFGTDPLDPASAP
;
A
#
# COMPACT_ATOMS: atom_id res chain seq x y z
N MET A 1 -5.23 62.56 -6.21
CA MET A 1 -6.16 63.48 -6.91
C MET A 1 -5.36 64.61 -7.57
N PRO A 2 -5.82 65.26 -8.66
CA PRO A 2 -6.54 64.66 -9.80
C PRO A 2 -6.23 65.29 -11.20
N ARG A 3 -6.73 64.62 -12.26
CA ARG A 3 -7.09 65.07 -13.65
C ARG A 3 -6.23 64.48 -14.78
N THR A 4 -6.76 63.79 -15.82
CA THR A 4 -7.78 64.09 -16.88
C THR A 4 -7.43 65.29 -17.77
N THR A 5 -7.54 65.28 -19.12
CA THR A 5 -8.07 64.30 -20.13
C THR A 5 -7.24 64.47 -21.46
N ARG A 6 -7.50 63.93 -22.67
CA ARG A 6 -8.66 63.34 -23.41
C ARG A 6 -8.11 62.36 -24.49
N ASP A 7 -8.72 61.30 -25.06
CA ASP A 7 -10.10 60.86 -25.46
C ASP A 7 -10.65 61.43 -26.81
N LEU A 8 -10.86 60.55 -27.82
CA LEU A 8 -12.07 60.40 -28.69
C LEU A 8 -11.89 59.58 -30.01
N ASN A 9 -12.91 58.77 -30.35
CA ASN A 9 -13.30 58.19 -31.67
C ASN A 9 -12.35 57.17 -32.38
N GLY A 10 -12.81 56.03 -32.94
CA GLY A 10 -14.10 55.32 -32.86
C GLY A 10 -14.93 55.22 -34.16
N TRP A 11 -15.14 54.00 -34.70
CA TRP A 11 -16.24 53.66 -35.63
C TRP A 11 -16.61 52.15 -35.53
N ARG A 12 -17.63 51.67 -36.28
CA ARG A 12 -18.38 50.42 -36.04
C ARG A 12 -18.66 49.61 -37.34
N GLY A 13 -18.72 48.28 -37.23
CA GLY A 13 -19.75 47.45 -37.90
C GLY A 13 -19.42 46.70 -39.22
N ILE A 14 -19.18 45.38 -39.14
CA ILE A 14 -20.13 44.26 -39.46
C ILE A 14 -21.26 44.58 -40.49
N PRO A 15 -21.61 43.74 -41.50
CA PRO A 15 -21.57 42.24 -41.49
C PRO A 15 -21.11 41.46 -42.77
N LEU A 16 -20.71 40.20 -42.51
CA LEU A 16 -21.08 38.90 -43.14
C LEU A 16 -21.85 38.84 -44.50
N ILE A 17 -21.44 37.92 -45.40
CA ILE A 17 -22.32 36.97 -46.17
C ILE A 17 -21.51 35.80 -46.79
N ILE A 18 -22.20 34.68 -47.08
CA ILE A 18 -21.70 33.31 -47.37
C ILE A 18 -21.61 33.01 -48.88
N ALA A 19 -20.64 32.18 -49.36
CA ALA A 19 -20.81 31.27 -50.52
C ALA A 19 -19.68 30.22 -50.76
N LEU A 20 -19.98 28.96 -50.41
CA LEU A 20 -19.76 27.70 -51.16
C LEU A 20 -18.38 27.20 -51.69
N CYS A 21 -18.28 25.87 -51.80
CA CYS A 21 -17.09 25.05 -52.07
C CYS A 21 -16.70 24.90 -53.55
N ALA A 22 -15.41 24.60 -53.80
CA ALA A 22 -14.96 23.75 -54.90
C ALA A 22 -13.62 23.08 -54.54
N ALA A 23 -13.45 21.79 -54.84
CA ALA A 23 -12.19 21.06 -54.66
C ALA A 23 -11.56 20.71 -56.02
N LEU A 24 -10.22 20.70 -56.11
CA LEU A 24 -9.49 20.02 -57.18
C LEU A 24 -8.08 19.62 -56.71
N LEU A 25 -7.53 18.58 -57.36
CA LEU A 25 -6.33 17.84 -56.94
C LEU A 25 -5.04 18.25 -57.70
N VAL A 26 -3.93 17.65 -57.26
CA VAL A 26 -2.67 17.37 -57.97
C VAL A 26 -1.53 18.40 -57.89
N THR A 27 -0.48 18.01 -57.16
CA THR A 27 0.93 18.09 -57.63
C THR A 27 1.71 16.84 -57.15
N PRO A 28 2.79 16.40 -57.82
CA PRO A 28 3.31 15.03 -57.67
C PRO A 28 4.60 14.87 -56.85
N ALA A 29 4.89 13.60 -56.57
CA ALA A 29 6.01 13.02 -55.83
C ALA A 29 7.43 13.62 -56.03
N GLY A 30 8.19 13.62 -54.93
CA GLY A 30 9.64 13.52 -54.90
C GLY A 30 10.06 12.34 -54.02
N VAL A 31 10.92 11.45 -54.52
CA VAL A 31 11.35 10.22 -53.82
C VAL A 31 12.78 10.37 -53.32
N ALA A 32 13.01 10.10 -52.03
CA ALA A 32 14.33 10.00 -51.42
C ALA A 32 14.44 8.69 -50.63
N ILE A 33 14.93 7.68 -51.35
CA ILE A 33 15.32 6.32 -50.93
C ILE A 33 15.78 6.20 -49.46
N ALA A 34 15.05 5.42 -48.67
CA ALA A 34 15.59 4.69 -47.52
C ALA A 34 15.65 3.19 -47.89
N GLN A 35 16.60 2.45 -47.32
CA GLN A 35 16.96 1.11 -47.79
C GLN A 35 16.21 0.02 -47.03
N GLU A 36 15.41 -0.79 -47.73
CA GLU A 36 14.81 -1.99 -47.13
C GLU A 36 15.89 -2.98 -46.69
N ALA A 37 15.89 -3.33 -45.41
CA ALA A 37 16.52 -4.54 -44.90
C ALA A 37 15.43 -5.60 -44.73
N SER A 38 15.53 -6.73 -45.45
CA SER A 38 14.62 -7.86 -45.27
C SER A 38 14.80 -8.49 -43.88
N PRO A 39 13.74 -9.04 -43.26
CA PRO A 39 13.75 -9.40 -41.85
C PRO A 39 14.66 -10.60 -41.52
N ASN A 40 15.28 -10.55 -40.34
CA ASN A 40 15.92 -11.71 -39.73
C ASN A 40 14.83 -12.67 -39.19
N PRO A 41 14.81 -13.97 -39.54
CA PRO A 41 13.69 -14.87 -39.22
C PRO A 41 13.72 -15.46 -37.80
N GLU A 42 14.36 -14.78 -36.84
CA GLU A 42 14.52 -15.21 -35.44
C GLU A 42 14.08 -14.08 -34.50
N ALA A 43 12.79 -13.77 -34.54
CA ALA A 43 12.10 -12.85 -33.64
C ALA A 43 10.62 -13.26 -33.45
N ALA A 44 10.38 -14.56 -33.25
CA ALA A 44 9.12 -15.04 -32.71
C ALA A 44 9.15 -14.79 -31.20
N GLY A 45 8.77 -13.57 -30.80
CA GLY A 45 8.71 -13.19 -29.39
C GLY A 45 7.78 -14.12 -28.61
N LEU A 46 8.19 -14.48 -27.40
CA LEU A 46 7.25 -14.97 -26.40
C LEU A 46 6.27 -13.81 -26.08
N PRO A 47 4.97 -14.07 -25.91
CA PRO A 47 4.08 -13.07 -25.33
C PRO A 47 4.59 -12.74 -23.90
N PRO A 48 4.38 -11.51 -23.39
CA PRO A 48 4.73 -11.18 -22.01
C PRO A 48 4.10 -12.20 -21.04
N THR A 49 4.69 -12.37 -19.86
CA THR A 49 4.01 -13.08 -18.78
C THR A 49 2.71 -12.31 -18.51
N GLU A 50 1.58 -12.99 -18.59
CA GLU A 50 0.41 -12.53 -17.86
C GLU A 50 0.81 -12.52 -16.38
N ILE A 51 0.56 -11.41 -15.68
CA ILE A 51 0.48 -11.42 -14.21
C ILE A 51 -0.57 -12.49 -13.90
N ASP A 52 -0.22 -13.51 -13.11
CA ASP A 52 -1.15 -14.62 -12.84
C ASP A 52 -2.29 -14.11 -11.94
N PRO A 53 -3.54 -13.99 -12.43
CA PRO A 53 -4.62 -13.36 -11.65
C PRO A 53 -5.10 -14.34 -10.57
N GLY A 54 -4.36 -14.38 -9.46
CA GLY A 54 -4.54 -15.36 -8.40
C GLY A 54 -3.38 -15.53 -7.40
N ALA A 55 -2.25 -14.83 -7.55
CA ALA A 55 -1.29 -14.67 -6.45
C ALA A 55 -1.82 -13.58 -5.50
N PRO A 56 -2.15 -13.88 -4.23
CA PRO A 56 -2.76 -12.89 -3.35
C PRO A 56 -1.71 -11.89 -2.84
N HIS A 57 -1.86 -10.62 -3.22
CA HIS A 57 -1.08 -9.48 -2.71
C HIS A 57 -1.53 -9.14 -1.28
N LEU A 58 -1.37 -10.09 -0.33
CA LEU A 58 -1.97 -10.09 1.00
C LEU A 58 -0.92 -10.38 2.09
N GLN A 59 -0.56 -9.38 2.89
CA GLN A 59 0.58 -9.37 3.80
C GLN A 59 0.14 -9.06 5.25
N THR A 60 0.63 -9.80 6.26
CA THR A 60 0.28 -9.55 7.68
C THR A 60 1.21 -8.50 8.28
N VAL A 61 0.78 -7.23 8.25
CA VAL A 61 1.54 -6.07 8.74
C VAL A 61 1.54 -5.92 10.27
N ALA A 62 0.63 -6.58 11.00
CA ALA A 62 0.75 -6.72 12.46
C ALA A 62 -0.02 -7.95 12.98
N GLN A 63 0.44 -8.52 14.09
CA GLN A 63 -0.16 -9.70 14.73
C GLN A 63 -0.01 -9.67 16.25
N GLY A 64 -0.89 -10.37 16.98
CA GLY A 64 -0.78 -10.54 18.43
C GLY A 64 -1.98 -11.21 19.11
N VAL A 65 -1.78 -11.72 20.33
CA VAL A 65 -2.81 -12.49 21.06
C VAL A 65 -3.72 -11.58 21.88
N VAL A 66 -5.05 -11.79 21.74
CA VAL A 66 -6.11 -11.09 22.48
C VAL A 66 -6.86 -12.04 23.42
N GLY A 67 -7.24 -11.53 24.60
CA GLY A 67 -8.24 -12.17 25.47
C GLY A 67 -9.63 -11.51 25.30
N LEU A 68 -10.68 -12.33 25.12
CA LEU A 68 -12.07 -11.90 24.98
C LEU A 68 -12.94 -12.53 26.07
N ASP A 69 -13.81 -11.76 26.72
CA ASP A 69 -14.63 -12.21 27.87
C ASP A 69 -16.12 -11.81 27.82
N GLY A 70 -16.57 -11.14 26.75
CA GLY A 70 -17.96 -10.71 26.57
C GLY A 70 -18.21 -10.11 25.18
N PRO A 71 -19.37 -9.44 24.98
CA PRO A 71 -19.67 -8.76 23.72
C PRO A 71 -18.65 -7.67 23.38
N VAL A 72 -18.34 -7.53 22.09
CA VAL A 72 -17.36 -6.57 21.56
C VAL A 72 -17.84 -5.88 20.29
N VAL A 73 -17.22 -4.74 19.96
CA VAL A 73 -17.33 -4.06 18.66
C VAL A 73 -15.93 -3.73 18.14
N TRP A 74 -15.72 -3.91 16.85
CA TRP A 74 -14.59 -3.29 16.15
C TRP A 74 -14.88 -1.79 15.98
N ARG A 75 -13.87 -0.95 16.19
CA ARG A 75 -13.95 0.51 16.03
C ARG A 75 -12.66 1.05 15.42
N VAL A 76 -12.79 1.99 14.49
CA VAL A 76 -11.64 2.68 13.90
C VAL A 76 -11.68 4.15 14.27
N ARG A 77 -10.57 4.66 14.81
CA ARG A 77 -10.36 6.09 15.06
C ARG A 77 -9.20 6.60 14.24
N GLU A 78 -9.44 7.66 13.48
CA GLU A 78 -8.38 8.42 12.82
C GLU A 78 -7.82 9.48 13.77
N VAL A 79 -6.51 9.46 13.98
CA VAL A 79 -5.78 10.33 14.90
C VAL A 79 -4.71 11.09 14.12
N SER A 80 -4.93 12.39 13.90
CA SER A 80 -3.92 13.32 13.40
C SER A 80 -3.04 13.82 14.54
N LEU A 81 -1.73 13.81 14.37
CA LEU A 81 -0.72 14.17 15.37
C LEU A 81 0.11 15.36 14.91
N LEU A 82 0.35 16.29 15.83
CA LEU A 82 1.27 17.43 15.69
C LEU A 82 2.32 17.42 16.84
N GLY A 83 2.66 16.22 17.33
CA GLY A 83 3.49 16.00 18.50
C GLY A 83 3.12 14.74 19.28
N SER A 84 3.37 14.74 20.60
CA SER A 84 3.06 13.63 21.51
C SER A 84 1.62 13.70 22.03
N THR A 85 0.93 12.55 22.05
CA THR A 85 -0.31 12.37 22.81
C THR A 85 -0.03 12.27 24.32
N ALA A 86 -1.05 12.46 25.14
CA ALA A 86 -1.12 11.84 26.47
C ALA A 86 -1.07 10.30 26.37
N PRO A 87 -0.68 9.58 27.45
CA PRO A 87 -0.79 8.13 27.51
C PRO A 87 -2.24 7.65 27.42
N GLU A 88 -2.52 6.78 26.45
CA GLU A 88 -3.81 6.14 26.22
C GLU A 88 -3.79 4.70 26.77
N THR A 89 -4.96 4.16 27.14
CA THR A 89 -5.10 2.78 27.64
C THR A 89 -6.52 2.31 27.37
N GLY A 90 -6.70 1.12 26.77
CA GLY A 90 -8.00 0.64 26.32
C GLY A 90 -8.07 -0.87 26.12
N GLY A 91 -8.88 -1.30 25.14
CA GLY A 91 -8.79 -2.65 24.57
C GLY A 91 -7.49 -2.80 23.78
N PHE A 92 -7.26 -3.98 23.21
CA PHE A 92 -6.17 -4.12 22.24
C PHE A 92 -6.49 -3.28 21.00
N SER A 93 -5.44 -2.90 20.27
CA SER A 93 -5.58 -2.20 19.00
C SER A 93 -4.39 -2.44 18.09
N PHE A 94 -4.62 -2.32 16.79
CA PHE A 94 -3.55 -2.05 15.85
C PHE A 94 -3.45 -0.53 15.65
N VAL A 95 -2.22 -0.01 15.67
CA VAL A 95 -1.90 1.34 15.19
C VAL A 95 -1.39 1.15 13.77
N LEU A 96 -2.18 1.53 12.76
CA LEU A 96 -1.77 1.58 11.35
C LEU A 96 -1.37 3.03 11.03
N GLN A 97 -0.16 3.23 10.54
CA GLN A 97 0.31 4.55 10.13
C GLN A 97 -0.21 4.86 8.71
N ARG A 98 -0.61 6.12 8.46
CA ARG A 98 -1.26 6.54 7.20
C ARG A 98 -0.55 7.66 6.47
N THR A 99 0.07 8.61 7.17
CA THR A 99 0.92 9.66 6.58
C THR A 99 2.02 10.05 7.59
N GLY A 100 3.25 10.28 7.12
CA GLY A 100 4.41 10.71 7.90
C GLY A 100 4.86 9.79 9.06
N THR A 101 6.04 10.04 9.61
CA THR A 101 6.66 9.19 10.63
C THR A 101 5.99 9.29 12.02
N GLY A 102 5.45 8.16 12.49
CA GLY A 102 5.07 7.93 13.87
C GLY A 102 6.21 7.38 14.74
N LEU A 103 6.18 7.69 16.04
CA LEU A 103 6.85 6.91 17.08
C LEU A 103 5.81 6.42 18.08
N VAL A 104 5.65 5.11 18.15
CA VAL A 104 4.76 4.43 19.09
C VAL A 104 5.57 3.90 20.27
N ARG A 105 5.11 4.17 21.50
CA ARG A 105 5.76 3.70 22.73
C ARG A 105 4.77 3.02 23.67
N ASN A 106 5.09 1.80 24.07
CA ASN A 106 4.46 1.13 25.19
C ASN A 106 5.11 1.60 26.51
N GLU A 107 4.33 2.19 27.41
CA GLU A 107 4.82 2.79 28.67
C GLU A 107 5.06 1.76 29.78
N LEU A 108 4.43 0.57 29.73
CA LEU A 108 4.61 -0.49 30.73
C LEU A 108 5.92 -1.27 30.51
N THR A 109 6.12 -1.77 29.29
CA THR A 109 7.33 -2.51 28.90
C THR A 109 8.49 -1.57 28.54
N GLY A 110 8.17 -0.33 28.19
CA GLY A 110 9.11 0.68 27.72
C GLY A 110 9.52 0.55 26.25
N ARG A 111 9.09 -0.51 25.55
CA ARG A 111 9.34 -0.78 24.12
C ARG A 111 8.85 0.36 23.23
N ARG A 112 9.50 0.52 22.07
CA ARG A 112 9.18 1.53 21.06
C ARG A 112 9.26 0.91 19.68
N ALA A 113 8.43 1.39 18.78
CA ALA A 113 8.57 1.24 17.34
C ALA A 113 8.56 2.65 16.72
N ARG A 114 9.40 2.87 15.71
CA ARG A 114 9.12 3.85 14.65
C ARG A 114 8.00 3.23 13.79
N LEU A 115 7.17 4.05 13.16
CA LEU A 115 6.24 3.61 12.13
C LEU A 115 6.30 4.62 10.98
N GLU A 116 6.67 4.19 9.79
CA GLU A 116 6.42 4.90 8.53
C GLU A 116 5.02 4.55 8.00
N PRO A 117 4.48 5.28 7.00
CA PRO A 117 3.15 4.99 6.46
C PRO A 117 3.04 3.56 5.94
N GLY A 118 1.84 2.96 6.04
CA GLY A 118 1.66 1.55 5.73
C GLY A 118 2.04 0.60 6.87
N GLU A 119 3.08 0.90 7.67
CA GLU A 119 3.48 0.09 8.82
C GLU A 119 2.40 0.01 9.91
N ALA A 120 2.39 -1.10 10.66
CA ALA A 120 1.44 -1.30 11.75
C ALA A 120 2.08 -1.87 13.04
N PHE A 121 1.48 -1.53 14.19
CA PHE A 121 1.93 -2.02 15.50
C PHE A 121 0.78 -2.53 16.37
N PHE A 122 0.90 -3.76 16.89
CA PHE A 122 -0.06 -4.35 17.82
C PHE A 122 0.16 -3.85 19.27
N MET A 123 -0.92 -3.34 19.88
CA MET A 123 -0.98 -2.93 21.28
C MET A 123 -1.89 -3.86 22.10
N PRO A 124 -1.37 -4.57 23.13
CA PRO A 124 -2.18 -5.42 24.00
C PRO A 124 -3.23 -4.67 24.83
N THR A 125 -4.33 -5.35 25.17
CA THR A 125 -5.36 -4.83 26.09
C THR A 125 -4.77 -4.40 27.43
N GLY A 126 -5.07 -3.16 27.84
CA GLY A 126 -4.69 -2.63 29.16
C GLY A 126 -3.25 -2.11 29.28
N ASP A 127 -2.42 -2.27 28.25
CA ASP A 127 -1.08 -1.68 28.25
C ASP A 127 -1.16 -0.18 27.90
N PRO A 128 -0.62 0.72 28.75
CA PRO A 128 -0.58 2.14 28.44
C PRO A 128 0.42 2.43 27.32
N PHE A 129 0.06 3.29 26.36
CA PHE A 129 0.95 3.68 25.27
C PHE A 129 0.85 5.18 24.92
N VAL A 130 1.87 5.70 24.23
CA VAL A 130 1.96 7.06 23.71
C VAL A 130 2.29 7.00 22.22
N ARG A 131 1.65 7.86 21.42
CA ARG A 131 2.06 8.13 20.02
C ARG A 131 2.71 9.50 19.94
N THR A 132 3.77 9.65 19.15
CA THR A 132 4.48 10.92 18.95
C THR A 132 4.80 11.11 17.47
N ALA A 133 4.41 12.23 16.88
CA ALA A 133 4.89 12.62 15.55
C ALA A 133 6.41 12.84 15.55
N VAL A 134 7.09 12.41 14.49
CA VAL A 134 8.52 12.67 14.23
C VAL A 134 8.62 13.51 12.96
N GLY A 135 9.51 14.50 12.93
CA GLY A 135 9.55 15.51 11.87
C GLY A 135 8.68 16.73 12.20
N ASP A 136 8.40 17.54 11.17
CA ASP A 136 7.48 18.69 11.23
C ASP A 136 6.13 18.40 10.51
N ASP A 137 6.02 17.22 9.88
CA ASP A 137 4.98 16.86 8.91
C ASP A 137 3.70 16.31 9.56
N PRO A 138 2.54 16.33 8.87
CA PRO A 138 1.26 15.90 9.45
C PRO A 138 1.18 14.38 9.57
N VAL A 139 1.36 13.88 10.79
CA VAL A 139 1.36 12.44 11.09
C VAL A 139 -0.06 11.95 11.33
N VAL A 140 -0.63 11.14 10.43
CA VAL A 140 -1.97 10.55 10.58
C VAL A 140 -1.86 9.04 10.82
N ALA A 141 -2.58 8.54 11.81
CA ALA A 141 -2.66 7.10 12.11
C ALA A 141 -4.10 6.65 12.34
N TRP A 142 -4.42 5.42 11.93
CA TRP A 142 -5.68 4.74 12.23
C TRP A 142 -5.48 3.79 13.42
N ILE A 143 -6.33 3.95 14.44
CA ILE A 143 -6.38 3.09 15.62
C ILE A 143 -7.54 2.13 15.44
N ILE A 144 -7.22 0.90 15.04
CA ILE A 144 -8.16 -0.18 14.79
C ILE A 144 -8.25 -0.99 16.09
N GLU A 145 -9.23 -0.66 16.93
CA GLU A 145 -9.42 -1.24 18.27
C GLU A 145 -10.64 -2.16 18.31
N MET A 146 -10.58 -3.23 19.10
CA MET A 146 -11.78 -3.98 19.48
C MET A 146 -12.04 -3.82 20.97
N VAL A 147 -13.26 -3.38 21.30
CA VAL A 147 -13.61 -2.85 22.63
C VAL A 147 -15.00 -3.31 23.05
N SER A 148 -15.31 -3.22 24.35
CA SER A 148 -16.67 -3.44 24.84
C SER A 148 -17.64 -2.38 24.26
N PRO A 149 -18.89 -2.74 23.88
CA PRO A 149 -19.86 -1.80 23.31
C PRO A 149 -20.17 -0.58 24.21
N ASP A 150 -20.12 -0.76 25.54
CA ASP A 150 -20.30 0.31 26.53
C ASP A 150 -19.05 1.21 26.70
N GLN A 151 -17.90 0.87 26.09
CA GLN A 151 -16.65 1.63 26.23
C GLN A 151 -16.68 2.87 25.34
N PRO A 152 -16.72 4.10 25.90
CA PRO A 152 -16.76 5.31 25.11
C PRO A 152 -15.50 5.47 24.25
N ALA A 153 -15.65 6.06 23.07
CA ALA A 153 -14.52 6.51 22.28
C ALA A 153 -13.79 7.66 23.00
N ILE A 154 -12.47 7.64 22.95
CA ILE A 154 -11.64 8.80 23.32
C ILE A 154 -11.67 9.73 22.11
N LEU A 155 -12.12 10.98 22.29
CA LEU A 155 -12.48 11.89 21.19
C LEU A 155 -11.84 13.27 21.38
N GLY A 156 -11.52 13.92 20.25
CA GLY A 156 -10.90 15.24 20.20
C GLY A 156 -9.44 15.19 19.74
N LEU A 157 -8.71 16.29 19.90
CA LEU A 157 -7.39 16.51 19.27
C LEU A 157 -6.31 15.45 19.59
N GLU A 158 -6.44 14.69 20.68
CA GLU A 158 -5.51 13.59 21.04
C GLU A 158 -6.15 12.19 20.88
N GLY A 159 -7.48 12.12 20.77
CA GLY A 159 -8.26 10.88 20.73
C GLY A 159 -8.71 10.46 19.33
N GLY A 160 -8.77 11.42 18.41
CA GLY A 160 -9.19 11.22 17.02
C GLY A 160 -10.69 11.38 16.77
N THR A 161 -11.07 11.03 15.54
CA THR A 161 -12.43 10.94 15.03
C THR A 161 -12.78 9.48 14.78
N VAL A 162 -13.94 9.01 15.25
CA VAL A 162 -14.41 7.65 14.92
C VAL A 162 -14.89 7.63 13.47
N LEU A 163 -14.23 6.83 12.64
CA LEU A 163 -14.64 6.56 11.25
C LEU A 163 -15.72 5.48 11.20
N VAL A 164 -15.45 4.35 11.87
CA VAL A 164 -16.29 3.15 11.82
C VAL A 164 -16.52 2.61 13.23
N THR A 165 -17.71 2.08 13.50
CA THR A 165 -18.00 1.19 14.63
C THR A 165 -18.97 0.11 14.13
N THR A 166 -18.62 -1.16 14.32
CA THR A 166 -19.42 -2.28 13.84
C THR A 166 -20.67 -2.52 14.70
N PRO A 167 -21.63 -3.33 14.23
CA PRO A 167 -22.61 -3.97 15.11
C PRO A 167 -21.93 -4.76 16.25
N GLU A 168 -22.67 -4.98 17.34
CA GLU A 168 -22.21 -5.82 18.46
C GLU A 168 -21.99 -7.27 18.00
N ILE A 169 -20.82 -7.81 18.34
CA ILE A 169 -20.47 -9.21 18.19
C ILE A 169 -20.76 -9.89 19.54
N THR A 170 -21.88 -10.61 19.63
CA THR A 170 -22.33 -11.30 20.87
C THR A 170 -21.98 -12.78 20.92
N ASP A 171 -21.69 -13.39 19.78
CA ASP A 171 -21.75 -14.85 19.59
C ASP A 171 -20.37 -15.51 19.62
N TYR A 172 -19.34 -14.76 20.02
CA TYR A 172 -17.96 -15.24 20.11
C TYR A 172 -17.66 -15.86 21.49
N PRO A 173 -16.93 -17.00 21.57
CA PRO A 173 -16.61 -17.63 22.85
C PRO A 173 -15.60 -16.80 23.66
N ALA A 174 -15.70 -16.86 24.99
CA ALA A 174 -14.68 -16.30 25.87
C ALA A 174 -13.43 -17.18 25.86
N GLY A 175 -12.25 -16.58 25.74
CA GLY A 175 -10.98 -17.29 25.57
C GLY A 175 -9.83 -16.34 25.19
N SER A 176 -8.71 -16.94 24.79
CA SER A 176 -7.62 -16.24 24.11
C SER A 176 -7.60 -16.64 22.63
N PHE A 177 -7.33 -15.68 21.76
CA PHE A 177 -7.36 -15.85 20.30
C PHE A 177 -6.18 -15.12 19.69
N ASP A 178 -5.77 -15.58 18.52
CA ASP A 178 -4.88 -14.80 17.68
C ASP A 178 -5.63 -13.61 17.05
N ALA A 179 -4.92 -12.54 16.73
CA ALA A 179 -5.47 -11.39 16.03
C ALA A 179 -4.45 -10.83 15.04
N GLU A 180 -4.89 -10.69 13.79
CA GLU A 180 -4.06 -10.26 12.66
C GLU A 180 -4.61 -8.95 12.09
N LEU A 181 -3.71 -8.06 11.67
CA LEU A 181 -4.00 -7.00 10.72
C LEU A 181 -3.28 -7.36 9.42
N THR A 182 -4.05 -7.73 8.42
CA THR A 182 -3.57 -8.05 7.08
C THR A 182 -3.85 -6.88 6.14
N ARG A 183 -2.90 -6.54 5.27
CA ARG A 183 -2.97 -5.47 4.29
C ARG A 183 -2.99 -6.10 2.90
N ALA A 184 -3.72 -5.51 1.96
CA ALA A 184 -3.69 -5.94 0.56
C ALA A 184 -3.92 -4.79 -0.41
N VAL A 185 -3.28 -4.90 -1.58
CA VAL A 185 -3.65 -4.15 -2.78
C VAL A 185 -4.39 -5.10 -3.71
N LEU A 186 -5.46 -4.62 -4.34
CA LEU A 186 -6.18 -5.35 -5.38
C LEU A 186 -6.07 -4.56 -6.68
N LEU A 187 -5.45 -5.16 -7.70
CA LEU A 187 -5.38 -4.62 -9.04
C LEU A 187 -6.77 -4.66 -9.72
N PRO A 188 -6.98 -3.92 -10.84
CA PRO A 188 -8.24 -3.95 -11.58
C PRO A 188 -8.66 -5.38 -11.99
N ASP A 189 -9.94 -5.70 -11.79
CA ASP A 189 -10.55 -7.05 -11.96
C ASP A 189 -9.97 -8.16 -11.03
N GLU A 190 -9.09 -7.86 -10.06
CA GLU A 190 -8.54 -8.84 -9.11
C GLU A 190 -9.57 -9.26 -8.03
N SER A 191 -9.50 -10.52 -7.59
CA SER A 191 -10.28 -11.04 -6.46
C SER A 191 -9.42 -11.88 -5.50
N ILE A 192 -9.45 -11.55 -4.20
CA ILE A 192 -8.81 -12.34 -3.13
C ILE A 192 -9.86 -13.02 -2.25
N VAL A 193 -9.63 -14.30 -1.90
CA VAL A 193 -10.51 -15.10 -1.04
C VAL A 193 -9.93 -15.17 0.37
N VAL A 194 -10.44 -14.33 1.26
CA VAL A 194 -9.98 -14.22 2.65
C VAL A 194 -10.57 -15.36 3.47
N SER A 195 -9.78 -16.42 3.64
CA SER A 195 -10.14 -17.64 4.37
C SER A 195 -9.73 -17.60 5.85
N THR A 196 -9.71 -16.42 6.47
CA THR A 196 -9.32 -16.21 7.88
C THR A 196 -10.18 -17.07 8.80
N ARG A 197 -9.54 -17.94 9.59
CA ARG A 197 -10.24 -19.02 10.27
C ARG A 197 -10.89 -18.56 11.57
N THR A 198 -12.22 -18.58 11.54
CA THR A 198 -13.16 -18.64 12.67
C THR A 198 -13.55 -17.36 13.40
N GLY A 199 -12.89 -16.21 13.18
CA GLY A 199 -13.27 -14.94 13.84
C GLY A 199 -14.08 -13.93 13.02
N PRO A 200 -14.59 -12.86 13.67
CA PRO A 200 -15.14 -11.67 13.02
C PRO A 200 -14.03 -10.77 12.47
N ALA A 201 -14.09 -10.45 11.17
CA ALA A 201 -13.14 -9.56 10.51
C ALA A 201 -13.76 -8.19 10.22
N LEU A 202 -13.03 -7.12 10.50
CA LEU A 202 -13.31 -5.80 9.97
C LEU A 202 -12.48 -5.61 8.68
N LEU A 203 -13.16 -5.51 7.55
CA LEU A 203 -12.56 -4.95 6.32
C LEU A 203 -12.65 -3.42 6.39
N MET A 204 -11.55 -2.74 6.10
CA MET A 204 -11.48 -1.30 5.83
C MET A 204 -10.87 -1.08 4.44
N VAL A 205 -11.33 -0.05 3.72
CA VAL A 205 -10.70 0.38 2.47
C VAL A 205 -9.92 1.68 2.74
N THR A 206 -8.64 1.71 2.36
CA THR A 206 -7.74 2.86 2.55
C THR A 206 -7.62 3.70 1.27
N SER A 207 -7.62 3.09 0.08
CA SER A 207 -7.81 3.77 -1.21
C SER A 207 -8.81 3.02 -2.11
N GLY A 208 -9.47 3.77 -3.00
CA GLY A 208 -10.32 3.23 -4.05
C GLY A 208 -11.64 2.64 -3.51
N ARG A 209 -12.06 1.53 -4.12
CA ARG A 209 -13.29 0.82 -3.80
C ARG A 209 -13.14 -0.65 -4.15
N VAL A 210 -13.73 -1.49 -3.31
CA VAL A 210 -13.89 -2.93 -3.57
C VAL A 210 -15.34 -3.34 -3.39
N ARG A 211 -15.69 -4.50 -3.94
CA ARG A 211 -16.81 -5.29 -3.46
C ARG A 211 -16.33 -6.31 -2.45
N ALA A 212 -17.14 -6.57 -1.43
CA ALA A 212 -16.87 -7.59 -0.43
C ALA A 212 -18.15 -8.32 -0.02
N GLY A 213 -18.04 -9.62 0.27
CA GLY A 213 -19.18 -10.43 0.68
C GLY A 213 -18.76 -11.88 0.95
N ALA A 214 -19.67 -12.68 1.50
CA ALA A 214 -19.40 -14.10 1.71
C ALA A 214 -19.06 -14.80 0.38
N GLU A 215 -18.27 -15.88 0.42
CA GLU A 215 -17.79 -16.60 -0.77
C GLU A 215 -18.90 -17.06 -1.75
N ASP A 216 -20.10 -17.36 -1.21
CA ASP A 216 -21.32 -17.76 -1.96
C ASP A 216 -22.28 -16.56 -2.27
N ASP A 217 -21.93 -15.31 -1.97
CA ASP A 217 -22.83 -14.16 -2.17
C ASP A 217 -22.95 -13.76 -3.65
N ALA A 218 -24.19 -13.54 -4.09
CA ALA A 218 -24.52 -13.25 -5.48
C ALA A 218 -24.46 -11.76 -5.83
N GLU A 219 -24.53 -10.87 -4.84
CA GLU A 219 -24.47 -9.41 -5.01
C GLU A 219 -23.68 -8.79 -3.84
N PRO A 220 -22.34 -9.00 -3.78
CA PRO A 220 -21.50 -8.52 -2.67
C PRO A 220 -21.60 -7.00 -2.47
N GLY A 221 -21.50 -6.58 -1.20
CA GLY A 221 -21.56 -5.19 -0.75
C GLY A 221 -20.43 -4.35 -1.34
N THR A 222 -20.57 -3.03 -1.32
CA THR A 222 -19.56 -2.09 -1.84
C THR A 222 -18.94 -1.30 -0.69
N VAL A 223 -17.62 -1.44 -0.52
CA VAL A 223 -16.83 -0.71 0.48
C VAL A 223 -15.93 0.28 -0.26
N SER A 224 -15.79 1.51 0.23
CA SER A 224 -15.00 2.58 -0.41
C SER A 224 -14.05 3.24 0.59
N ALA A 225 -13.02 3.94 0.12
CA ALA A 225 -12.02 4.59 0.96
C ALA A 225 -12.60 5.32 2.19
N GLY A 226 -12.00 5.12 3.36
CA GLY A 226 -12.44 5.67 4.65
C GLY A 226 -13.66 4.97 5.27
N THR A 227 -14.20 3.92 4.65
CA THR A 227 -15.30 3.09 5.18
C THR A 227 -14.86 1.65 5.43
N GLY A 228 -15.68 0.91 6.17
CA GLY A 228 -15.41 -0.50 6.48
C GLY A 228 -16.67 -1.30 6.79
N GLU A 229 -16.54 -2.63 6.69
CA GLU A 229 -17.61 -3.61 6.79
C GLU A 229 -17.21 -4.77 7.72
N LEU A 230 -18.18 -5.27 8.49
CA LEU A 230 -17.99 -6.44 9.36
C LEU A 230 -18.34 -7.71 8.58
N LEU A 231 -17.33 -8.53 8.33
CA LEU A 231 -17.44 -9.81 7.61
C LEU A 231 -17.17 -10.96 8.59
N THR A 232 -17.83 -12.10 8.38
CA THR A 232 -17.75 -13.26 9.29
C THR A 232 -17.71 -14.58 8.52
N GLY A 233 -16.70 -15.42 8.80
CA GLY A 233 -16.42 -16.62 7.99
C GLY A 233 -15.66 -16.29 6.71
N PRO A 234 -15.55 -17.22 5.74
CA PRO A 234 -14.87 -16.96 4.46
C PRO A 234 -15.59 -15.90 3.63
N PHE A 235 -14.83 -14.94 3.11
CA PHE A 235 -15.34 -13.87 2.25
C PHE A 235 -14.40 -13.61 1.08
N THR A 236 -14.95 -13.07 0.00
CA THR A 236 -14.19 -12.61 -1.17
C THR A 236 -14.18 -11.10 -1.19
N ILE A 237 -13.03 -10.51 -1.48
CA ILE A 237 -12.88 -9.11 -1.86
C ILE A 237 -12.57 -9.08 -3.36
N THR A 238 -13.17 -8.16 -4.11
CA THR A 238 -12.94 -7.98 -5.55
C THR A 238 -12.84 -6.50 -5.87
N ASN A 239 -11.84 -6.09 -6.65
CA ASN A 239 -11.79 -4.75 -7.22
C ASN A 239 -12.48 -4.76 -8.61
N ASP A 240 -13.61 -4.06 -8.73
CA ASP A 240 -14.35 -3.87 -10.00
C ASP A 240 -14.19 -2.45 -10.57
N GLN A 241 -13.15 -1.72 -10.17
CA GLN A 241 -12.78 -0.39 -10.64
C GLN A 241 -11.54 -0.45 -11.56
N PRO A 242 -11.30 0.56 -12.42
CA PRO A 242 -10.14 0.59 -13.31
C PRO A 242 -8.85 1.07 -12.63
N GLN A 243 -8.92 1.69 -11.45
CA GLN A 243 -7.78 1.93 -10.57
C GLN A 243 -7.58 0.75 -9.60
N ALA A 244 -6.38 0.60 -9.05
CA ALA A 244 -6.12 -0.28 -7.92
C ALA A 244 -6.91 0.17 -6.66
N ALA A 245 -7.14 -0.75 -5.73
CA ALA A 245 -7.81 -0.48 -4.46
C ALA A 245 -7.04 -1.10 -3.30
N VAL A 246 -6.86 -0.36 -2.21
CA VAL A 246 -6.02 -0.77 -1.08
C VAL A 246 -6.90 -1.00 0.15
N VAL A 247 -6.70 -2.13 0.82
CA VAL A 247 -7.53 -2.60 1.93
C VAL A 247 -6.70 -3.06 3.13
N VAL A 248 -7.29 -2.96 4.31
CA VAL A 248 -6.78 -3.64 5.51
C VAL A 248 -7.90 -4.43 6.20
N ILE A 249 -7.55 -5.60 6.69
CA ILE A 249 -8.43 -6.61 7.27
C ILE A 249 -7.94 -6.86 8.68
N ALA A 250 -8.67 -6.38 9.69
CA ALA A 250 -8.42 -6.71 11.09
C ALA A 250 -9.27 -7.93 11.47
N ALA A 251 -8.64 -9.08 11.67
CA ALA A 251 -9.30 -10.36 11.89
C ALA A 251 -8.94 -10.97 13.25
N ILE A 252 -9.85 -11.80 13.77
CA ILE A 252 -9.56 -12.71 14.89
C ILE A 252 -9.37 -14.12 14.31
N GLY A 253 -8.29 -14.77 14.71
CA GLY A 253 -7.87 -16.07 14.20
C GLY A 253 -8.41 -17.25 15.03
N GLU A 254 -7.63 -18.34 15.04
CA GLU A 254 -7.94 -19.54 15.83
C GLU A 254 -7.75 -19.27 17.35
N ALA A 255 -8.38 -20.11 18.18
CA ALA A 255 -8.26 -20.01 19.63
C ALA A 255 -6.88 -20.47 20.12
N VAL A 256 -6.20 -19.63 20.90
CA VAL A 256 -4.89 -19.92 21.48
C VAL A 256 -5.10 -20.71 22.78
N ASP A 257 -5.08 -22.03 22.67
CA ASP A 257 -5.17 -22.95 23.82
C ASP A 257 -3.94 -22.76 24.72
N GLY A 258 -4.12 -21.98 25.79
CA GLY A 258 -3.09 -21.58 26.76
C GLY A 258 -2.64 -22.70 27.71
N GLU A 259 -2.37 -23.91 27.20
CA GLU A 259 -1.52 -24.85 27.94
C GLU A 259 -0.08 -24.33 27.88
N GLU A 260 0.30 -23.50 28.86
CA GLU A 260 1.68 -23.08 29.08
C GLU A 260 2.59 -24.31 28.94
N ILE A 261 3.49 -24.31 27.95
CA ILE A 261 4.64 -25.22 27.98
C ILE A 261 5.46 -24.81 29.20
N SER A 262 5.16 -25.43 30.34
CA SER A 262 5.88 -25.18 31.57
C SER A 262 7.32 -25.62 31.33
N VAL A 263 8.22 -24.66 31.10
CA VAL A 263 9.62 -24.92 30.76
C VAL A 263 10.38 -25.37 32.01
N ALA A 264 9.99 -26.55 32.51
CA ALA A 264 10.77 -27.32 33.45
C ALA A 264 12.14 -27.54 32.81
N GLN A 265 13.18 -26.99 33.45
CA GLN A 265 14.51 -26.87 32.88
C GLN A 265 15.03 -28.23 32.37
N ALA A 266 14.96 -28.43 31.06
CA ALA A 266 15.40 -29.63 30.37
C ALA A 266 16.66 -29.31 29.56
N GLU A 267 17.74 -30.03 29.84
CA GLU A 267 18.99 -29.93 29.08
C GLU A 267 18.77 -30.53 27.66
N PRO A 268 19.37 -29.97 26.61
CA PRO A 268 19.07 -30.38 25.23
C PRO A 268 19.67 -31.75 24.89
N ASP A 269 18.81 -32.73 24.66
CA ASP A 269 19.18 -34.06 24.16
C ASP A 269 18.97 -34.14 22.64
N VAL A 270 19.97 -34.62 21.90
CA VAL A 270 20.03 -34.48 20.43
C VAL A 270 19.41 -35.67 19.72
N VAL A 271 18.48 -35.42 18.79
CA VAL A 271 17.97 -36.40 17.83
C VAL A 271 18.03 -35.83 16.41
N ALA A 272 18.47 -36.64 15.45
CA ALA A 272 18.70 -36.23 14.06
C ALA A 272 17.41 -36.25 13.21
N PRO A 273 17.30 -35.38 12.18
CA PRO A 273 16.12 -35.32 11.31
C PRO A 273 16.02 -36.53 10.35
N GLU A 274 14.79 -36.94 10.06
CA GLU A 274 14.46 -37.86 8.95
C GLU A 274 14.14 -37.04 7.68
N ALA A 275 14.29 -37.64 6.49
CA ALA A 275 14.48 -36.89 5.24
C ALA A 275 13.20 -36.27 4.64
N ALA A 276 13.37 -35.06 4.06
CA ALA A 276 12.35 -34.32 3.33
C ALA A 276 12.00 -34.93 1.94
N PRO A 277 10.81 -34.65 1.39
CA PRO A 277 10.39 -35.08 0.06
C PRO A 277 11.08 -34.29 -1.09
N PRO A 278 11.06 -34.80 -2.34
CA PRO A 278 11.71 -34.16 -3.48
C PRO A 278 10.90 -32.97 -4.07
N PRO A 279 11.57 -32.00 -4.72
CA PRO A 279 10.95 -30.76 -5.19
C PRO A 279 10.21 -30.90 -6.55
N PRO A 280 9.24 -30.00 -6.83
CA PRO A 280 8.69 -29.80 -8.17
C PRO A 280 9.68 -29.04 -9.09
N THR A 281 9.45 -29.10 -10.41
CA THR A 281 10.33 -28.48 -11.44
C THR A 281 9.84 -27.12 -11.93
N ALA A 282 10.78 -26.23 -12.19
CA ALA A 282 10.57 -24.82 -12.57
C ALA A 282 9.90 -24.56 -13.93
N VAL A 283 9.42 -23.33 -14.09
CA VAL A 283 8.78 -22.72 -15.28
C VAL A 283 9.62 -21.48 -15.68
N PRO A 284 9.77 -21.13 -16.98
CA PRO A 284 10.67 -20.05 -17.43
C PRO A 284 10.01 -18.65 -17.47
N PRO A 285 10.81 -17.56 -17.46
CA PRO A 285 10.33 -16.18 -17.34
C PRO A 285 9.96 -15.51 -18.67
N VAL A 286 9.36 -14.31 -18.60
CA VAL A 286 9.32 -13.33 -19.70
C VAL A 286 9.83 -11.95 -19.25
N ILE A 287 9.55 -10.89 -20.00
CA ILE A 287 10.49 -9.78 -20.24
C ILE A 287 9.92 -8.45 -19.74
N ALA A 288 10.67 -7.75 -18.89
CA ALA A 288 10.36 -6.42 -18.39
C ALA A 288 10.65 -5.30 -19.41
N VAL A 289 10.09 -4.12 -19.16
CA VAL A 289 10.62 -2.85 -19.69
C VAL A 289 11.97 -2.58 -19.02
N GLU A 290 12.95 -2.04 -19.75
CA GLU A 290 14.33 -1.93 -19.26
C GLU A 290 14.45 -0.82 -18.19
N PRO A 291 14.74 -1.14 -16.91
CA PRO A 291 14.90 -0.16 -15.84
C PRO A 291 16.17 0.70 -16.04
N PRO A 292 16.33 1.83 -15.32
CA PRO A 292 17.56 2.62 -15.39
C PRO A 292 18.81 1.76 -15.14
N PRO A 293 19.92 2.00 -15.88
CA PRO A 293 21.06 1.08 -15.88
C PRO A 293 21.74 1.06 -14.49
N PRO A 294 21.85 -0.11 -13.83
CA PRO A 294 22.29 -0.19 -12.45
C PRO A 294 23.75 0.28 -12.27
N PRO A 295 24.10 0.82 -11.08
CA PRO A 295 25.46 1.23 -10.79
C PRO A 295 26.41 0.04 -10.94
N THR A 296 27.49 0.21 -11.71
CA THR A 296 28.35 -0.92 -12.13
C THR A 296 28.88 -1.73 -10.95
N ALA A 297 28.36 -2.95 -10.79
CA ALA A 297 28.70 -3.88 -9.73
C ALA A 297 30.23 -4.08 -9.59
N VAL A 298 30.73 -3.81 -8.39
CA VAL A 298 32.12 -4.11 -8.03
C VAL A 298 32.20 -5.61 -7.71
N PRO A 299 33.05 -6.41 -8.40
CA PRO A 299 33.09 -7.85 -8.19
C PRO A 299 33.67 -8.18 -6.81
N GLN A 300 32.78 -8.55 -5.88
CA GLN A 300 33.14 -9.03 -4.56
C GLN A 300 33.87 -10.40 -4.65
N PRO A 301 34.78 -10.71 -3.71
CA PRO A 301 35.33 -12.06 -3.60
C PRO A 301 34.25 -13.06 -3.14
N PRO A 302 34.39 -14.37 -3.44
CA PRO A 302 33.41 -15.36 -2.98
C PRO A 302 33.38 -15.40 -1.43
N PRO A 303 32.21 -15.24 -0.80
CA PRO A 303 32.07 -15.21 0.66
C PRO A 303 32.33 -16.59 1.30
N SER A 304 32.36 -16.64 2.63
CA SER A 304 32.57 -17.89 3.38
C SER A 304 31.70 -18.03 4.64
N GLY A 305 30.74 -17.12 4.83
CA GLY A 305 29.54 -17.35 5.65
C GLY A 305 28.60 -18.39 5.04
N GLY A 306 27.49 -18.63 5.74
CA GLY A 306 26.30 -19.25 5.18
C GLY A 306 25.48 -18.27 4.35
N ASP A 307 24.36 -18.79 3.90
CA ASP A 307 23.21 -18.13 3.30
C ASP A 307 22.06 -18.94 3.95
N SER A 308 21.39 -18.33 4.93
CA SER A 308 20.74 -19.07 6.02
C SER A 308 19.21 -19.12 5.90
N ASP A 309 18.63 -18.20 5.12
CA ASP A 309 17.21 -18.12 4.73
C ASP A 309 16.99 -18.17 3.20
N SER A 310 18.05 -17.97 2.39
CA SER A 310 18.06 -18.08 0.91
C SER A 310 17.52 -16.87 0.14
N ASP A 311 17.81 -15.66 0.62
CA ASP A 311 17.51 -14.36 0.00
C ASP A 311 18.46 -13.94 -1.17
N ASN A 312 19.64 -14.56 -1.25
CA ASN A 312 20.81 -14.25 -2.12
C ASN A 312 21.88 -13.26 -1.56
N LEU A 313 21.81 -12.85 -0.30
CA LEU A 313 22.93 -12.34 0.48
C LEU A 313 23.69 -13.51 1.15
N THR A 314 24.35 -13.24 2.29
CA THR A 314 25.07 -14.22 3.13
C THR A 314 25.21 -13.68 4.54
N ASP A 315 25.34 -14.53 5.57
CA ASP A 315 25.37 -14.06 6.97
C ASP A 315 26.56 -13.13 7.30
N GLU A 316 27.55 -12.99 6.40
CA GLU A 316 28.63 -11.98 6.47
C GLU A 316 28.29 -10.64 5.78
N GLN A 317 27.34 -10.61 4.83
CA GLN A 317 26.82 -9.42 4.13
C GLN A 317 25.68 -8.76 4.91
N GLU A 318 24.68 -9.53 5.32
CA GLU A 318 23.50 -9.07 6.08
C GLU A 318 23.94 -8.41 7.39
N ALA A 319 24.78 -9.10 8.16
CA ALA A 319 25.41 -8.57 9.37
C ALA A 319 26.40 -7.39 9.13
N ALA A 320 26.67 -7.01 7.88
CA ALA A 320 27.47 -5.85 7.51
C ALA A 320 26.63 -4.64 7.02
N ILE A 321 25.43 -4.87 6.46
CA ILE A 321 24.45 -3.80 6.16
C ILE A 321 23.60 -3.48 7.40
N GLY A 322 23.18 -4.50 8.15
CA GLY A 322 22.45 -4.40 9.41
C GLY A 322 21.23 -5.31 9.53
N SER A 323 20.90 -6.07 8.48
CA SER A 323 19.72 -6.90 8.36
C SER A 323 19.87 -8.28 9.06
N ASP A 324 18.78 -9.06 9.20
CA ASP A 324 18.74 -10.25 10.07
C ASP A 324 18.96 -11.57 9.30
N PRO A 325 20.09 -12.29 9.49
CA PRO A 325 20.46 -13.47 8.68
C PRO A 325 19.64 -14.76 8.86
N LEU A 326 18.36 -14.62 9.19
CA LEU A 326 17.38 -15.68 9.42
C LEU A 326 15.97 -15.26 8.95
N ASN A 327 15.85 -14.12 8.27
CA ASN A 327 14.60 -13.51 7.82
C ASN A 327 14.84 -12.76 6.48
N PRO A 328 14.43 -13.33 5.34
CA PRO A 328 14.88 -12.90 4.00
C PRO A 328 14.18 -11.63 3.47
N ASP A 329 13.53 -10.87 4.34
CA ASP A 329 12.67 -9.70 4.11
C ASP A 329 12.63 -8.96 5.46
N THR A 330 13.67 -8.16 5.73
CA THR A 330 14.02 -7.69 7.08
C THR A 330 13.08 -6.64 7.66
N ASP A 331 12.58 -5.72 6.84
CA ASP A 331 11.65 -4.66 7.27
C ASP A 331 10.18 -4.95 6.89
N ALA A 332 9.90 -6.10 6.27
CA ALA A 332 8.57 -6.60 5.94
C ALA A 332 7.82 -5.73 4.93
N ASP A 333 8.49 -5.29 3.87
CA ASP A 333 7.90 -4.59 2.73
C ASP A 333 7.36 -5.56 1.65
N GLY A 334 7.97 -6.73 1.50
CA GLY A 334 7.63 -7.79 0.55
C GLY A 334 8.63 -8.02 -0.59
N ILE A 335 9.69 -7.20 -0.70
CA ILE A 335 10.92 -7.51 -1.41
C ILE A 335 11.82 -8.34 -0.47
N ALA A 336 12.87 -8.98 -1.01
CA ALA A 336 13.88 -9.65 -0.21
C ALA A 336 15.16 -8.82 -0.13
N ASP A 337 15.86 -8.79 1.03
CA ASP A 337 17.08 -8.00 1.26
C ASP A 337 18.10 -8.09 0.10
N GLY A 338 18.26 -9.29 -0.46
CA GLY A 338 19.11 -9.56 -1.61
C GLY A 338 18.59 -9.00 -2.93
N ASP A 339 17.29 -9.04 -3.20
CA ASP A 339 16.71 -8.48 -4.42
C ASP A 339 16.62 -6.95 -4.34
N GLU A 340 16.37 -6.38 -3.16
CA GLU A 340 16.53 -4.95 -2.89
C GLU A 340 17.93 -4.44 -3.28
N ILE A 341 18.98 -4.99 -2.66
CA ILE A 341 20.36 -4.54 -2.86
C ILE A 341 20.88 -4.82 -4.28
N ASN A 342 20.41 -5.88 -4.95
CA ASN A 342 20.94 -6.31 -6.25
C ASN A 342 20.07 -5.93 -7.47
N ILE A 343 18.77 -5.62 -7.29
CA ILE A 343 17.82 -5.32 -8.37
C ILE A 343 17.29 -3.89 -8.27
N TYR A 344 16.67 -3.52 -7.14
CA TYR A 344 15.88 -2.30 -7.03
C TYR A 344 16.70 -1.09 -6.56
N GLY A 345 17.61 -1.28 -5.60
CA GLY A 345 18.49 -0.25 -5.06
C GLY A 345 18.00 0.42 -3.77
N THR A 346 17.01 -0.18 -3.12
CA THR A 346 16.38 0.19 -1.84
C THR A 346 17.27 -0.12 -0.62
N ASP A 347 16.83 0.23 0.59
CA ASP A 347 17.55 0.00 1.86
C ASP A 347 16.81 -1.01 2.75
N PRO A 348 17.28 -2.27 2.93
CA PRO A 348 16.63 -3.39 3.68
C PRO A 348 16.40 -3.21 5.20
N LEU A 349 16.21 -1.97 5.62
CA LEU A 349 15.99 -1.49 6.98
C LEU A 349 14.98 -0.31 6.98
N SER A 350 14.30 -0.07 5.86
CA SER A 350 13.43 1.06 5.55
C SER A 350 12.45 0.66 4.43
N ASN A 351 11.36 -0.01 4.81
CA ASN A 351 10.26 -0.47 3.94
C ASN A 351 9.54 0.61 3.09
N ASP A 352 9.99 1.86 3.19
CA ASP A 352 9.68 3.06 2.41
C ASP A 352 11.05 3.77 2.25
N THR A 353 11.71 3.61 1.10
CA THR A 353 13.10 4.06 0.89
C THR A 353 13.18 5.57 0.61
N ASP A 354 12.22 6.14 -0.11
CA ASP A 354 12.26 7.56 -0.51
C ASP A 354 11.42 8.51 0.38
N GLY A 355 10.48 7.98 1.16
CA GLY A 355 9.70 8.71 2.16
C GLY A 355 8.34 9.23 1.67
N ASP A 356 7.84 8.74 0.53
CA ASP A 356 6.50 8.97 0.01
C ASP A 356 5.38 8.41 0.92
N GLY A 357 5.60 7.21 1.49
CA GLY A 357 4.62 6.49 2.30
C GLY A 357 3.85 5.37 1.58
N LEU A 358 4.18 5.07 0.33
CA LEU A 358 4.07 3.71 -0.20
C LEU A 358 5.16 2.83 0.43
N LEU A 359 5.00 1.51 0.34
CA LEU A 359 6.10 0.60 0.63
C LEU A 359 6.82 0.24 -0.68
N ASP A 360 8.13 0.02 -0.65
CA ASP A 360 8.92 -0.18 -1.88
C ASP A 360 8.39 -1.38 -2.71
N GLY A 361 7.99 -2.46 -2.04
CA GLY A 361 7.35 -3.64 -2.62
C GLY A 361 5.95 -3.38 -3.15
N GLU A 362 5.22 -2.39 -2.62
CA GLU A 362 3.98 -1.94 -3.26
C GLU A 362 4.25 -1.22 -4.58
N GLU A 363 5.25 -0.35 -4.60
CA GLU A 363 5.63 0.38 -5.79
C GLU A 363 6.06 -0.57 -6.90
N VAL A 364 6.98 -1.47 -6.58
CA VAL A 364 7.54 -2.46 -7.51
C VAL A 364 6.49 -3.46 -7.99
N PHE A 365 5.66 -4.02 -7.10
CA PHE A 365 4.78 -5.15 -7.44
C PHE A 365 3.32 -4.76 -7.74
N ASN A 366 2.83 -3.61 -7.27
CA ASN A 366 1.42 -3.23 -7.39
C ASN A 366 1.20 -2.01 -8.28
N PHE A 367 1.98 -0.94 -8.09
CA PHE A 367 1.71 0.35 -8.75
C PHE A 367 2.56 0.61 -10.00
N GLY A 368 3.76 0.02 -10.08
CA GLY A 368 4.72 0.26 -11.16
C GLY A 368 5.44 1.61 -11.06
N THR A 369 5.40 2.23 -9.87
CA THR A 369 6.15 3.43 -9.51
C THR A 369 7.62 3.09 -9.21
N ASN A 370 8.41 4.08 -8.79
CA ASN A 370 9.85 3.95 -8.61
C ASN A 370 10.23 4.30 -7.16
N PRO A 371 10.59 3.31 -6.31
CA PRO A 371 10.85 3.48 -4.86
C PRO A 371 12.18 4.17 -4.50
N LEU A 372 12.55 5.15 -5.32
CA LEU A 372 13.73 5.99 -5.26
C LEU A 372 13.39 7.43 -5.74
N SER A 373 12.09 7.75 -5.89
CA SER A 373 11.53 9.01 -6.39
C SER A 373 10.06 9.15 -5.98
N SER A 374 9.81 9.88 -4.88
CA SER A 374 8.52 10.19 -4.23
C SER A 374 7.53 11.04 -5.07
N ASP A 375 7.57 10.89 -6.38
CA ASP A 375 6.96 11.66 -7.48
C ASP A 375 7.56 11.00 -8.74
N THR A 376 6.92 9.92 -9.23
CA THR A 376 7.52 9.04 -10.24
C THR A 376 7.54 9.67 -11.64
N ASP A 377 6.52 10.45 -12.00
CA ASP A 377 6.43 11.08 -13.32
C ASP A 377 6.82 12.57 -13.38
N GLY A 378 6.95 13.25 -12.24
CA GLY A 378 7.49 14.61 -12.11
C GLY A 378 6.45 15.72 -12.18
N ASP A 379 5.19 15.40 -11.89
CA ASP A 379 4.02 16.28 -11.87
C ASP A 379 4.03 17.27 -10.67
N GLY A 380 4.48 16.80 -9.50
CA GLY A 380 4.55 17.56 -8.25
C GLY A 380 3.53 17.19 -7.17
N LEU A 381 2.70 16.17 -7.40
CA LEU A 381 2.13 15.32 -6.35
C LEU A 381 3.16 14.27 -5.88
N THR A 382 2.81 13.45 -4.90
CA THR A 382 3.57 12.23 -4.59
C THR A 382 2.73 11.01 -4.93
N ASP A 383 3.36 9.90 -5.23
CA ASP A 383 2.70 8.68 -5.66
C ASP A 383 1.66 8.19 -4.63
N ASN A 384 1.91 8.42 -3.33
CA ASN A 384 0.93 8.26 -2.25
C ASN A 384 -0.28 9.18 -2.39
N ASP A 385 -0.07 10.49 -2.52
CA ASP A 385 -1.18 11.45 -2.58
C ASP A 385 -2.01 11.23 -3.85
N GLU A 386 -1.39 10.81 -4.95
CA GLU A 386 -2.08 10.35 -6.14
C GLU A 386 -2.95 9.12 -5.88
N ILE A 387 -2.39 8.05 -5.31
CA ILE A 387 -3.11 6.80 -5.07
C ILE A 387 -4.17 6.93 -3.97
N TYR A 388 -3.90 7.62 -2.86
CA TYR A 388 -4.76 7.65 -1.67
C TYR A 388 -5.60 8.92 -1.51
N THR A 389 -5.15 10.07 -2.02
CA THR A 389 -5.86 11.36 -1.85
C THR A 389 -6.62 11.79 -3.12
N HIS A 390 -6.06 11.56 -4.31
CA HIS A 390 -6.59 12.14 -5.57
C HIS A 390 -7.25 11.12 -6.51
N GLY A 391 -6.77 9.87 -6.57
CA GLY A 391 -7.28 8.83 -7.47
C GLY A 391 -6.78 8.95 -8.92
N THR A 392 -5.69 9.69 -9.11
CA THR A 392 -4.93 9.89 -10.36
C THR A 392 -3.98 8.70 -10.59
N ASN A 393 -3.03 8.82 -11.51
CA ASN A 393 -2.23 7.70 -12.00
C ASN A 393 -0.73 8.07 -11.98
N PRO A 394 0.05 7.65 -10.95
CA PRO A 394 1.40 8.17 -10.64
C PRO A 394 2.53 7.75 -11.59
N VAL A 395 2.17 7.33 -12.81
CA VAL A 395 3.10 7.08 -13.92
C VAL A 395 2.67 7.81 -15.20
N VAL A 396 1.66 8.70 -15.12
CA VAL A 396 1.11 9.55 -16.18
C VAL A 396 0.57 10.87 -15.60
N ALA A 397 1.45 11.87 -15.55
CA ALA A 397 1.30 13.30 -15.19
C ALA A 397 0.17 14.12 -15.88
N ASP A 398 -0.92 13.51 -16.35
CA ASP A 398 -2.07 14.06 -17.09
C ASP A 398 -3.08 12.90 -17.20
N SER A 399 -3.80 12.60 -16.10
CA SER A 399 -4.57 11.36 -15.94
C SER A 399 -5.75 11.24 -16.90
N ASP A 400 -6.41 12.35 -17.24
CA ASP A 400 -7.57 12.36 -18.14
C ASP A 400 -7.23 12.70 -19.61
N GLY A 401 -6.03 13.25 -19.86
CA GLY A 401 -5.47 13.47 -21.19
C GLY A 401 -5.91 14.76 -21.88
N ASP A 402 -6.38 15.77 -21.13
CA ASP A 402 -6.77 17.08 -21.68
C ASP A 402 -5.59 18.02 -21.96
N GLY A 403 -4.45 17.81 -21.27
CA GLY A 403 -3.18 18.51 -21.52
C GLY A 403 -2.72 19.46 -20.41
N VAL A 404 -3.27 19.35 -19.20
CA VAL A 404 -2.82 20.01 -17.97
C VAL A 404 -2.42 18.93 -16.95
N PRO A 405 -1.26 19.04 -16.26
CA PRO A 405 -0.89 18.04 -15.25
C PRO A 405 -1.79 18.04 -14.03
N ASP A 406 -1.96 16.87 -13.42
CA ASP A 406 -2.88 16.63 -12.31
C ASP A 406 -2.52 17.47 -11.07
N GLY A 407 -1.23 17.60 -10.77
CA GLY A 407 -0.67 18.51 -9.78
C GLY A 407 -0.79 19.99 -10.16
N GLU A 408 -0.80 20.36 -11.45
CA GLU A 408 -1.10 21.75 -11.84
C GLU A 408 -2.61 22.05 -11.65
N GLU A 409 -3.48 21.10 -12.00
CA GLU A 409 -4.93 21.13 -11.76
C GLU A 409 -5.24 21.29 -10.26
N ILE A 410 -4.67 20.43 -9.41
CA ILE A 410 -4.91 20.43 -7.95
C ILE A 410 -4.25 21.62 -7.25
N LEU A 411 -2.96 21.88 -7.49
CA LEU A 411 -2.18 22.83 -6.70
C LEU A 411 -2.29 24.29 -7.20
N ILE A 412 -2.63 24.52 -8.47
CA ILE A 412 -2.70 25.86 -9.08
C ILE A 412 -4.12 26.27 -9.45
N PHE A 413 -4.89 25.40 -10.11
CA PHE A 413 -6.20 25.77 -10.67
C PHE A 413 -7.39 25.47 -9.74
N GLY A 414 -7.31 24.41 -8.93
CA GLY A 414 -8.41 23.91 -8.12
C GLY A 414 -9.50 23.22 -8.96
N THR A 415 -9.09 22.52 -10.01
CA THR A 415 -9.91 21.77 -10.98
C THR A 415 -10.00 20.28 -10.59
N ASP A 416 -10.50 19.42 -11.48
CA ASP A 416 -10.81 18.01 -11.21
C ASP A 416 -10.08 17.13 -12.24
N PRO A 417 -8.91 16.52 -11.89
CA PRO A 417 -7.98 15.87 -12.83
C PRO A 417 -8.47 14.53 -13.40
N LEU A 418 -9.78 14.27 -13.26
CA LEU A 418 -10.49 13.08 -13.74
C LEU A 418 -11.72 13.46 -14.60
N ASP A 419 -11.90 14.74 -14.94
CA ASP A 419 -12.92 15.24 -15.89
C ASP A 419 -12.30 16.19 -16.93
N PRO A 420 -12.06 15.75 -18.19
CA PRO A 420 -11.39 16.52 -19.26
C PRO A 420 -12.30 17.60 -19.88
N ALA A 421 -13.20 18.12 -19.06
CA ALA A 421 -14.03 19.30 -19.26
C ALA A 421 -13.88 20.31 -18.11
N SER A 422 -13.01 20.04 -17.12
CA SER A 422 -12.76 20.86 -15.94
C SER A 422 -11.70 21.95 -16.17
N ALA A 423 -10.81 21.77 -17.15
CA ALA A 423 -9.68 22.64 -17.47
C ALA A 423 -9.94 24.16 -17.61
N PRO A 424 -8.92 25.00 -17.32
CA PRO A 424 -9.03 26.46 -17.11
C PRO A 424 -9.23 27.40 -18.33
#